data_AF-A0A942TQL7-F1
#
_entry.id   AF-A0A942TQL7-F1
#
_cell.length_a   1.000
_cell.length_b   1.000
_cell.length_c   1.000
_cell.angle_alpha   90.00
_cell.angle_beta   90.00
_cell.angle_gamma   90.00
#
_symmetry.space_group_name_H-M   'P 1'
#
loop_
_entity.id
_entity.type
_entity.pdbx_description
1 polymer ?
#
loop_
_entity_poly.entity_id
_entity_poly.type
_entity_poly.pdbx_seq_one_letter_code
_entity_poly.pdbx_strand_id
1 'polypeptide(L)'
;MGVPANWTAGLTELVGRESSWNPSAKNPNSTAHGYAQFLNATRSSYEKKTGLNYSNPVHQLVMMAQYVKDRYGTPEKALAFWDKNKWY
;
A
#
# COMPACT_ATOMS: atom_id res chain seq x y z
N MET A 1 8.22 -12.07 -8.73
CA MET A 1 8.11 -10.83 -7.94
C MET A 1 8.43 -11.19 -6.50
N GLY A 2 9.50 -10.66 -5.92
CA GLY A 2 9.85 -10.92 -4.53
C GLY A 2 10.26 -9.61 -3.88
N VAL A 3 9.54 -9.21 -2.84
CA VAL A 3 10.06 -8.20 -1.91
C VAL A 3 11.12 -8.86 -1.04
N PRO A 4 12.23 -8.17 -0.74
CA PRO A 4 13.21 -8.66 0.22
C PRO A 4 12.57 -9.01 1.57
N ALA A 5 13.04 -10.06 2.25
CA ALA A 5 12.46 -10.51 3.52
C ALA A 5 12.49 -9.43 4.63
N ASN A 6 13.45 -8.50 4.57
CA ASN A 6 13.53 -7.38 5.51
C ASN A 6 12.43 -6.32 5.30
N TRP A 7 11.68 -6.36 4.20
CA TRP A 7 10.58 -5.42 3.95
C TRP A 7 9.35 -5.73 4.79
N THR A 8 9.20 -6.97 5.25
CA THR A 8 7.99 -7.45 5.93
C THR A 8 7.62 -6.58 7.11
N ALA A 9 8.59 -6.20 7.96
CA ALA A 9 8.34 -5.37 9.13
C ALA A 9 7.80 -3.98 8.74
N GLY A 10 8.46 -3.29 7.80
CA GLY A 10 8.04 -1.94 7.40
C GLY A 10 6.70 -1.91 6.66
N LEU A 11 6.44 -2.91 5.81
CA LEU A 11 5.14 -3.05 5.14
C LEU A 11 4.03 -3.38 6.15
N THR A 12 4.29 -4.27 7.11
CA THR A 12 3.37 -4.64 8.20
C THR A 12 2.94 -3.41 8.98
N GLU A 13 3.89 -2.54 9.31
CA GLU A 13 3.61 -1.31 10.04
C GLU A 13 2.79 -0.31 9.22
N LEU A 14 3.14 -0.10 7.95
CA LEU A 14 2.35 0.76 7.05
C LEU A 14 0.90 0.26 6.92
N VAL A 15 0.68 -1.04 6.72
CA VAL A 15 -0.68 -1.61 6.64
C VAL A 15 -1.46 -1.36 7.92
N GLY A 16 -0.81 -1.55 9.08
CA GLY A 16 -1.41 -1.30 10.38
C GLY A 16 -1.84 0.16 10.55
N ARG A 17 -0.97 1.10 10.18
CA ARG A 17 -1.23 2.55 10.27
C ARG A 17 -2.34 3.01 9.33
N GLU A 18 -2.39 2.48 8.11
CA GLU A 18 -3.34 2.92 7.08
C GLU A 18 -4.74 2.32 7.23
N SER A 19 -4.82 1.06 7.65
CA SER A 19 -6.06 0.28 7.54
C SER A 19 -6.38 -0.54 8.78
N SER A 20 -5.53 -0.54 9.81
CA SER A 20 -5.63 -1.47 10.94
C SER A 20 -5.80 -2.92 10.49
N TRP A 21 -5.08 -3.31 9.43
CA TRP A 21 -5.16 -4.63 8.81
C TRP A 21 -6.54 -5.02 8.26
N ASN A 22 -7.36 -4.03 7.88
CA ASN A 22 -8.63 -4.28 7.23
C ASN A 22 -8.53 -4.09 5.70
N PRO A 23 -8.62 -5.15 4.87
CA PRO A 23 -8.57 -5.06 3.40
C PRO A 23 -9.78 -4.36 2.77
N SER A 24 -10.83 -4.12 3.57
CA SER A 24 -12.03 -3.38 3.19
C SER A 24 -12.11 -2.01 3.86
N ALA A 25 -11.03 -1.54 4.50
CA ALA A 25 -10.98 -0.20 5.07
C ALA A 25 -11.31 0.83 3.98
N LYS A 26 -12.31 1.68 4.23
CA LYS A 26 -12.77 2.71 3.31
C LYS A 26 -12.78 4.04 4.02
N ASN A 27 -12.12 5.04 3.44
CA ASN A 27 -12.20 6.40 3.93
C ASN A 27 -13.55 7.02 3.51
N PRO A 28 -14.36 7.59 4.43
CA PRO A 28 -15.64 8.18 4.07
C PRO A 28 -15.51 9.48 3.26
N ASN A 29 -14.37 10.16 3.36
CA ASN A 29 -14.15 11.48 2.76
C ASN A 29 -13.36 11.42 1.45
N SER A 30 -12.94 10.23 0.99
CA SER A 30 -12.14 10.08 -0.22
C SER A 30 -12.39 8.74 -0.93
N THR A 31 -11.64 8.50 -2.01
CA THR A 31 -11.69 7.21 -2.73
C THR A 31 -10.66 6.20 -2.21
N ALA A 32 -10.00 6.50 -1.09
CA ALA A 32 -9.02 5.64 -0.44
C ALA A 32 -9.67 4.34 0.05
N HIS A 33 -9.05 3.20 -0.30
CA HIS A 33 -9.58 1.88 0.02
C HIS A 33 -8.48 0.82 0.22
N GLY A 34 -8.72 -0.14 1.11
CA GLY A 34 -7.89 -1.33 1.33
C GLY A 34 -6.65 -1.08 2.17
N TYR A 35 -5.72 -2.04 2.16
CA TYR A 35 -4.57 -2.05 3.07
C TYR A 35 -3.68 -0.81 2.96
N ALA A 36 -3.46 -0.32 1.73
CA ALA A 36 -2.62 0.84 1.47
C ALA A 36 -3.42 2.13 1.25
N GLN A 37 -4.74 2.11 1.50
CA GLN A 37 -5.65 3.25 1.30
C GLN A 37 -5.48 3.95 -0.06
N PHE A 38 -5.21 3.17 -1.12
CA PHE A 38 -5.02 3.73 -2.45
C PHE A 38 -6.28 4.42 -2.98
N LEU A 39 -6.10 5.62 -3.52
CA LEU A 39 -7.12 6.33 -4.29
C LEU A 39 -7.49 5.54 -5.55
N ASN A 40 -8.65 5.82 -6.12
CA ASN A 40 -9.14 5.13 -7.33
C ASN A 40 -8.13 5.18 -8.50
N ALA A 41 -7.50 6.33 -8.72
CA ALA A 41 -6.51 6.50 -9.79
C ALA A 41 -5.27 5.61 -9.57
N THR A 42 -4.76 5.55 -8.34
CA THR A 42 -3.62 4.70 -7.98
C THR A 42 -3.97 3.22 -8.15
N ARG A 43 -5.13 2.77 -7.64
CA ARG A 43 -5.60 1.39 -7.83
C ARG A 43 -5.64 1.00 -9.30
N SER A 44 -6.32 1.79 -10.13
CA SER A 44 -6.43 1.51 -11.57
C SER A 44 -5.07 1.46 -12.26
N SER A 45 -4.14 2.34 -11.89
CA SER A 45 -2.78 2.35 -12.43
C SER A 45 -2.01 1.07 -12.09
N TYR A 46 -2.07 0.61 -10.84
CA TYR A 46 -1.35 -0.59 -10.40
C TYR A 46 -2.03 -1.89 -10.82
N GLU A 47 -3.36 -1.94 -10.93
CA GLU A 47 -4.08 -3.07 -11.54
C GLU A 47 -3.63 -3.25 -13.00
N LYS A 48 -3.56 -2.16 -13.78
CA LYS A 48 -3.03 -2.20 -15.16
C LYS A 48 -1.56 -2.62 -15.21
N LYS A 49 -0.72 -2.10 -14.29
CA LYS A 49 0.71 -2.41 -14.23
C LYS A 49 0.99 -3.86 -13.87
N THR A 50 0.18 -4.46 -12.99
CA THR A 50 0.43 -5.79 -12.44
C THR A 50 -0.39 -6.89 -13.07
N GLY A 51 -1.51 -6.56 -13.73
CA GLY A 51 -2.51 -7.53 -14.17
C GLY A 51 -3.27 -8.18 -13.00
N LEU A 52 -3.10 -7.69 -11.78
CA LEU A 52 -3.76 -8.23 -10.59
C LEU A 52 -5.05 -7.45 -10.30
N ASN A 53 -6.00 -8.10 -9.65
CA ASN A 53 -7.27 -7.50 -9.23
C ASN A 53 -7.21 -7.02 -7.77
N TYR A 54 -7.47 -5.74 -7.52
CA TYR A 54 -7.39 -5.08 -6.21
C TYR A 54 -8.42 -5.59 -5.18
N SER A 55 -9.47 -6.28 -5.64
CA SER A 55 -10.49 -6.87 -4.77
C SER A 55 -9.95 -8.06 -3.95
N ASN A 56 -8.83 -8.67 -4.36
CA ASN A 56 -8.17 -9.72 -3.60
C ASN A 56 -7.20 -9.09 -2.57
N PRO A 57 -7.36 -9.38 -1.26
CA PRO A 57 -6.49 -8.84 -0.22
C PRO A 57 -4.99 -9.10 -0.44
N VAL A 58 -4.62 -10.27 -0.98
CA VAL A 58 -3.21 -10.61 -1.26
C VAL A 58 -2.66 -9.71 -2.37
N HIS A 59 -3.46 -9.45 -3.40
CA HIS A 59 -3.05 -8.55 -4.48
C HIS A 59 -2.86 -7.11 -4.00
N GLN A 60 -3.66 -6.64 -3.04
CA GLN A 60 -3.46 -5.33 -2.43
C GLN A 60 -2.07 -5.21 -1.80
N LEU A 61 -1.61 -6.24 -1.07
CA LEU A 61 -0.27 -6.27 -0.48
C LEU A 61 0.83 -6.29 -1.55
N VAL A 62 0.65 -7.05 -2.63
CA VAL A 62 1.60 -7.08 -3.75
C VAL A 62 1.70 -5.71 -4.42
N MET A 63 0.57 -5.05 -4.67
CA MET A 63 0.56 -3.71 -5.26
C MET A 63 1.12 -2.66 -4.31
N MET A 64 0.83 -2.75 -3.00
CA MET A 64 1.42 -1.90 -1.98
C MET A 64 2.95 -2.00 -1.97
N ALA A 65 3.48 -3.22 -1.98
CA ALA A 65 4.90 -3.48 -2.06
C ALA A 65 5.54 -2.85 -3.30
N GLN A 66 4.89 -2.97 -4.47
CA GLN A 66 5.37 -2.34 -5.69
C GLN A 66 5.33 -0.82 -5.61
N TYR A 67 4.26 -0.25 -5.09
CA TYR A 67 4.14 1.18 -4.90
C TYR A 67 5.21 1.75 -3.96
N VAL A 68 5.47 1.09 -2.83
CA VAL A 68 6.56 1.45 -1.92
C VAL A 68 7.90 1.42 -2.65
N LYS A 69 8.14 0.39 -3.47
CA LYS A 69 9.35 0.29 -4.28
C LYS A 69 9.45 1.42 -5.31
N ASP A 70 8.39 1.69 -6.05
CA ASP A 70 8.39 2.68 -7.14
C ASP A 70 8.53 4.12 -6.60
N ARG A 71 7.86 4.44 -5.49
CA ARG A 71 7.79 5.80 -4.95
C ARG A 71 8.87 6.10 -3.93
N TYR A 72 9.20 5.15 -3.07
CA TYR A 72 10.09 5.35 -1.92
C TYR A 72 11.39 4.55 -2.01
N GLY A 73 11.43 3.53 -2.86
CA GLY A 73 12.56 2.60 -2.98
C GLY A 73 12.61 1.56 -1.86
N THR A 74 12.22 1.90 -0.63
CA THR A 74 12.26 1.03 0.57
C THR A 74 11.13 1.35 1.56
N PRO A 75 10.59 0.38 2.31
CA PRO A 75 9.58 0.61 3.37
C PRO A 75 10.04 1.60 4.44
N GLU A 76 11.31 1.61 4.80
CA GLU A 76 11.88 2.51 5.81
C GLU A 76 11.76 3.98 5.36
N LYS A 77 11.99 4.26 4.08
CA LYS A 77 11.78 5.59 3.49
C LYS A 77 10.31 5.96 3.41
N ALA A 78 9.43 5.00 3.13
CA ALA A 78 7.98 5.22 3.14
C ALA A 78 7.47 5.52 4.56
N LEU A 79 7.93 4.79 5.58
CA LEU A 79 7.62 5.06 6.98
C LEU A 79 8.12 6.42 7.44
N ALA A 80 9.37 6.76 7.14
CA ALA A 80 9.93 8.08 7.47
C ALA A 80 9.17 9.23 6.80
N PHE A 81 8.64 9.01 5.59
CA PHE A 81 7.77 9.96 4.92
C PHE A 81 6.40 10.04 5.63
N TRP A 82 5.81 8.89 5.95
CA TRP A 82 4.55 8.82 6.67
C TRP A 82 4.62 9.50 8.03
N ASP A 83 5.70 9.32 8.79
CA ASP A 83 5.86 9.93 10.11
C ASP A 83 5.74 11.46 10.07
N LYS A 84 6.24 12.07 8.98
CA LYS A 84 6.20 13.51 8.75
C LYS A 84 4.86 13.99 8.19
N ASN A 85 4.25 13.23 7.30
CA ASN A 85 3.14 13.70 6.47
C ASN A 85 1.78 13.11 6.85
N LYS A 86 1.77 11.96 7.55
CA LYS A 86 0.59 11.13 7.86
C LYS A 86 -0.12 10.56 6.62
N TRP A 87 0.63 10.43 5.53
CA TRP A 87 0.26 9.76 4.28
C TRP A 87 1.53 9.30 3.56
N TYR A 88 1.40 8.44 2.55
CA TYR A 88 2.49 8.02 1.66
C TYR A 88 1.95 7.62 0.27
#